data_AF-A0ABD6BSI5-F1
#
_entry.id   AF-A0ABD6BSI5-F1
#
_cell.length_a   1.000
_cell.length_b   1.000
_cell.length_c   1.000
_cell.angle_alpha   90.00
_cell.angle_beta   90.00
_cell.angle_gamma   90.00
#
_symmetry.space_group_name_H-M   'P 1'
#
loop_
_entity.id
_entity.type
_entity.pdbx_description
1 polymer ?
#
loop_
_entity_poly.entity_id
_entity_poly.type
_entity_poly.pdbx_seq_one_letter_code
_entity_poly.pdbx_strand_id
1 'polypeptide(L)'
;EEAVAEAVDDGVVAGAALDVFAKEPLPADSPLREAEEIVLTPHLGASTAEAQEHVAVATAEQVLAAFAGEPVMNALNAPSVDESAFPRIEPYIGLAETAGRVAAELFDGRIEEIGVSYAGEIAEEDVELITASAQQGAFAPLEWQVNAVNAPRVAEERGVDVTESKTRSSDDFRSLLTVTVGDGDDELSVSGTLFTGEEPRLVSIDGYRVDALPHGHMLVARNEDAPGVIGLIGTVLGEHGVNIAGMYNARETIGGEALTVYSLDDDMPDAAVTELEADDRIMEIREIHLSD
;
A
#
# COMPACT_ATOMS: atom_id res chain seq x y z
N GLU A 1 27.39 1.15 36.09
CA GLU A 1 28.84 1.21 35.88
C GLU A 1 29.58 1.32 37.21
N GLU A 2 29.35 2.37 37.99
CA GLU A 2 29.92 2.49 39.36
C GLU A 2 29.61 1.28 40.24
N ALA A 3 28.35 0.86 40.33
CA ALA A 3 27.96 -0.33 41.11
C ALA A 3 28.60 -1.64 40.60
N VAL A 4 28.94 -1.72 39.31
CA VAL A 4 29.64 -2.89 38.75
C VAL A 4 31.11 -2.85 39.15
N ALA A 5 31.75 -1.68 39.08
CA ALA A 5 33.12 -1.49 39.57
C ALA A 5 33.22 -1.82 41.07
N GLU A 6 32.31 -1.29 41.89
CA GLU A 6 32.26 -1.55 43.33
C GLU A 6 32.03 -3.04 43.64
N ALA A 7 31.08 -3.70 42.96
CA ALA A 7 30.82 -5.12 43.20
C ALA A 7 31.98 -6.04 42.79
N VAL A 8 32.78 -5.62 41.80
CA VAL A 8 34.00 -6.33 41.41
C VAL A 8 35.12 -6.09 42.42
N ASP A 9 35.32 -4.84 42.85
CA ASP A 9 36.33 -4.47 43.87
C ASP A 9 36.04 -5.16 45.22
N ASP A 10 34.77 -5.20 45.63
CA ASP A 10 34.32 -5.89 46.84
C ASP A 10 34.35 -7.44 46.72
N GLY A 11 34.68 -7.97 45.55
CA GLY A 11 34.75 -9.42 45.28
C GLY A 11 33.38 -10.12 45.29
N VAL A 12 32.28 -9.36 45.27
CA VAL A 12 30.92 -9.90 45.13
C VAL A 12 30.73 -10.50 43.73
N VAL A 13 31.34 -9.86 42.73
CA VAL A 13 31.40 -10.30 41.34
C VAL A 13 32.86 -10.56 40.99
N ALA A 14 33.16 -11.74 40.44
CA ALA A 14 34.54 -12.13 40.14
C ALA A 14 35.18 -11.39 38.95
N GLY A 15 34.36 -10.66 38.16
CA GLY A 15 34.79 -9.88 37.00
C GLY A 15 33.63 -9.56 36.07
N ALA A 16 33.86 -8.66 35.11
CA ALA A 16 32.85 -8.25 34.13
C ALA A 16 33.46 -8.00 32.75
N ALA A 17 32.63 -8.01 31.70
CA ALA A 17 33.02 -7.58 30.37
C ALA A 17 31.97 -6.62 29.81
N LEU A 18 32.40 -5.42 29.40
CA LEU A 18 31.51 -4.37 28.90
C LEU A 18 32.00 -3.90 27.53
N ASP A 19 31.09 -3.89 26.57
CA ASP A 19 31.33 -3.36 25.22
C ASP A 19 30.69 -1.99 24.99
N VAL A 20 29.69 -1.62 25.79
CA VAL A 20 28.94 -0.37 25.67
C VAL A 20 28.92 0.38 27.00
N PHE A 21 28.85 1.70 26.93
CA PHE A 21 28.90 2.59 28.10
C PHE A 21 27.78 3.62 28.08
N ALA A 22 27.35 4.07 29.25
CA ALA A 22 26.34 5.11 29.39
C ALA A 22 26.74 6.43 28.71
N LYS A 23 28.04 6.71 28.66
CA LYS A 23 28.62 7.80 27.90
C LYS A 23 29.80 7.30 27.07
N GLU A 24 29.70 7.49 25.76
CA GLU A 24 30.73 7.11 24.80
C GLU A 24 31.33 8.37 24.14
N PRO A 25 32.67 8.53 24.11
CA PRO A 25 33.71 7.62 24.62
C PRO A 25 33.72 7.53 26.15
N LEU A 26 34.14 6.36 26.69
CA LEU A 26 34.22 6.14 28.14
C LEU A 26 35.06 7.22 28.81
N PRO A 27 34.54 7.96 29.83
CA PRO A 27 35.26 9.01 30.52
C PRO A 27 36.62 8.54 31.07
N ALA A 28 37.60 9.44 31.09
CA ALA A 28 38.97 9.12 31.52
C ALA A 28 39.05 8.80 33.02
N ASP A 29 38.13 9.36 33.82
CA ASP A 29 37.97 9.20 35.26
C ASP A 29 36.98 8.07 35.62
N SER A 30 36.56 7.26 34.65
CA SER A 30 35.65 6.14 34.94
C SER A 30 36.34 5.08 35.81
N PRO A 31 35.70 4.63 36.91
CA PRO A 31 36.26 3.61 37.79
C PRO A 31 36.45 2.26 37.09
N LEU A 32 35.72 2.02 36.00
CA LEU A 32 35.85 0.81 35.19
C LEU A 32 37.25 0.67 34.54
N ARG A 33 37.97 1.78 34.33
CA ARG A 33 39.30 1.76 33.69
C ARG A 33 40.40 1.25 34.60
N GLU A 34 40.20 1.29 35.91
CA GLU A 34 41.21 0.90 36.91
C GLU A 34 41.01 -0.54 37.42
N ALA A 35 39.84 -1.15 37.18
CA ALA A 35 39.52 -2.51 37.61
C ALA A 35 40.12 -3.56 36.66
N GLU A 36 41.13 -4.32 37.12
CA GLU A 36 41.83 -5.32 36.31
C GLU A 36 40.95 -6.53 35.94
N GLU A 37 39.94 -6.82 36.75
CA GLU A 37 38.98 -7.90 36.55
C GLU A 37 37.84 -7.51 35.58
N ILE A 38 37.88 -6.30 35.02
CA ILE A 38 36.90 -5.80 34.05
C ILE A 38 37.54 -5.68 32.67
N VAL A 39 37.02 -6.45 31.72
CA VAL A 39 37.39 -6.33 30.30
C VAL A 39 36.53 -5.28 29.63
N LEU A 40 37.16 -4.29 29.02
CA LEU A 40 36.49 -3.22 28.29
C LEU A 40 36.79 -3.32 26.80
N THR A 41 35.76 -3.33 25.96
CA THR A 41 35.89 -3.18 24.51
C THR A 41 35.16 -1.91 24.07
N PRO A 42 35.73 -1.11 23.14
CA PRO A 42 35.14 0.17 22.73
C PRO A 42 34.06 -0.01 21.65
N HIS A 43 32.91 -0.57 22.02
CA HIS A 43 31.75 -0.75 21.14
C HIS A 43 32.10 -1.54 19.87
N LEU A 44 32.77 -2.67 20.06
CA LEU A 44 33.30 -3.50 18.97
C LEU A 44 32.35 -4.62 18.55
N GLY A 45 31.20 -4.79 19.21
CA GLY A 45 30.26 -5.90 18.95
C GLY A 45 29.85 -6.04 17.49
N ALA A 46 29.67 -4.93 16.77
CA ALA A 46 29.35 -4.90 15.33
C ALA A 46 30.54 -4.49 14.43
N SER A 47 31.75 -4.36 14.99
CA SER A 47 32.96 -3.95 14.27
C SER A 47 33.67 -5.16 13.62
N THR A 48 32.91 -6.01 12.94
CA THR A 48 33.42 -7.14 12.16
C THR A 48 33.23 -6.89 10.66
N ALA A 49 34.06 -7.51 9.82
CA ALA A 49 33.95 -7.33 8.37
C ALA A 49 32.61 -7.84 7.85
N GLU A 50 32.15 -8.98 8.37
CA GLU A 50 30.90 -9.64 7.99
C GLU A 50 29.67 -8.81 8.39
N ALA A 51 29.68 -8.21 9.59
CA ALA A 51 28.58 -7.34 10.03
C ALA A 51 28.52 -6.05 9.21
N GLN A 52 29.66 -5.44 8.90
CA GLN A 52 29.72 -4.24 8.06
C GLN A 52 29.28 -4.52 6.62
N GLU A 53 29.64 -5.67 6.05
CA GLU A 53 29.17 -6.11 4.73
C GLU A 53 27.65 -6.29 4.74
N HIS A 54 27.10 -7.00 5.73
CA HIS A 54 25.65 -7.19 5.87
C HIS A 54 24.90 -5.87 5.98
N VAL A 55 25.36 -4.94 6.84
CA VAL A 55 24.73 -3.62 6.99
C VAL A 55 24.84 -2.81 5.69
N ALA A 56 25.96 -2.87 4.98
CA ALA A 56 26.13 -2.17 3.72
C ALA A 56 25.17 -2.68 2.64
N VAL A 57 25.05 -4.00 2.48
CA VAL A 57 24.12 -4.62 1.52
C VAL A 57 22.68 -4.28 1.88
N ALA A 58 22.28 -4.49 3.15
CA ALA A 58 20.91 -4.20 3.60
C ALA A 58 20.55 -2.70 3.47
N THR A 59 21.53 -1.80 3.63
CA THR A 59 21.31 -0.36 3.39
C THR A 59 21.16 -0.07 1.90
N ALA A 60 22.00 -0.68 1.05
CA ALA A 60 21.93 -0.48 -0.40
C ALA A 60 20.60 -0.97 -0.98
N GLU A 61 20.11 -2.14 -0.56
CA GLU A 61 18.81 -2.70 -0.95
C GLU A 61 17.67 -1.76 -0.55
N GLN A 62 17.69 -1.22 0.67
CA GLN A 62 16.69 -0.26 1.13
C GLN A 62 16.72 1.07 0.34
N VAL A 63 17.91 1.54 -0.05
CA VAL A 63 18.05 2.73 -0.90
C VAL A 63 17.51 2.45 -2.31
N LEU A 64 17.74 1.25 -2.85
CA LEU A 64 17.18 0.84 -4.14
C LEU A 64 15.65 0.76 -4.08
N ALA A 65 15.10 0.11 -3.07
CA ALA A 65 13.65 0.06 -2.82
C ALA A 65 13.04 1.46 -2.75
N ALA A 66 13.67 2.37 -2.00
CA ALA A 66 13.23 3.77 -1.91
C ALA A 66 13.21 4.49 -3.27
N PHE A 67 14.16 4.23 -4.16
CA PHE A 67 14.18 4.81 -5.50
C PHE A 67 13.21 4.12 -6.47
N ALA A 68 12.87 2.87 -6.23
CA ALA A 68 11.88 2.11 -6.99
C ALA A 68 10.44 2.39 -6.53
N GLY A 69 10.24 3.12 -5.43
CA GLY A 69 8.92 3.35 -4.85
C GLY A 69 8.41 2.16 -4.02
N GLU A 70 9.27 1.20 -3.71
CA GLU A 70 8.96 0.01 -2.93
C GLU A 70 9.02 0.29 -1.41
N PRO A 71 8.35 -0.53 -0.56
CA PRO A 71 8.40 -0.38 0.89
C PRO A 71 9.82 -0.51 1.47
N VAL A 72 10.17 0.36 2.42
CA VAL A 72 11.47 0.35 3.12
C VAL A 72 11.31 -0.24 4.52
N MET A 73 11.71 -1.49 4.68
CA MET A 73 11.47 -2.29 5.90
C MET A 73 12.00 -1.67 7.20
N ASN A 74 13.17 -1.02 7.19
CA ASN A 74 13.75 -0.41 8.39
C ASN A 74 13.69 1.12 8.36
N ALA A 75 12.71 1.70 7.66
CA ALA A 75 12.54 3.14 7.68
C ALA A 75 12.10 3.61 9.08
N LEU A 76 12.97 4.37 9.74
CA LEU A 76 12.71 4.91 11.09
C LEU A 76 11.56 5.93 11.12
N ASN A 77 11.21 6.47 9.96
CA ASN A 77 10.20 7.51 9.76
C ASN A 77 8.99 7.01 8.97
N ALA A 78 8.83 5.69 8.82
CA ALA A 78 7.69 5.06 8.16
C ALA A 78 6.97 4.13 9.15
N PRO A 79 5.74 3.70 8.84
CA PRO A 79 5.10 2.60 9.54
C PRO A 79 6.04 1.39 9.62
N SER A 80 6.42 0.99 10.83
CA SER A 80 7.34 -0.13 11.04
C SER A 80 6.55 -1.42 11.15
N VAL A 81 6.82 -2.39 10.29
CA VAL A 81 6.17 -3.71 10.31
C VAL A 81 7.14 -4.73 10.89
N ASP A 82 6.65 -5.59 11.79
CA ASP A 82 7.43 -6.71 12.28
C ASP A 82 7.78 -7.67 11.12
N GLU A 83 9.04 -8.10 11.03
CA GLU A 83 9.54 -8.97 9.96
C GLU A 83 8.72 -10.28 9.85
N SER A 84 8.19 -10.79 10.96
CA SER A 84 7.35 -12.00 10.98
C SER A 84 5.89 -11.77 10.55
N ALA A 85 5.46 -10.51 10.52
CA ALA A 85 4.13 -10.10 10.06
C ALA A 85 4.16 -9.66 8.58
N PHE A 86 5.29 -9.13 8.10
CA PHE A 86 5.40 -8.59 6.75
C PHE A 86 4.92 -9.54 5.63
N PRO A 87 5.30 -10.83 5.60
CA PRO A 87 4.84 -11.74 4.54
C PRO A 87 3.32 -11.93 4.48
N ARG A 88 2.60 -11.65 5.58
CA ARG A 88 1.14 -11.79 5.63
C ARG A 88 0.42 -10.54 5.12
N ILE A 89 1.06 -9.38 5.20
CA ILE A 89 0.48 -8.10 4.79
C ILE A 89 0.98 -7.63 3.42
N GLU A 90 2.17 -8.07 3.01
CA GLU A 90 2.83 -7.68 1.75
C GLU A 90 1.90 -7.81 0.54
N PRO A 91 1.16 -8.92 0.35
CA PRO A 91 0.23 -9.05 -0.77
C PRO A 91 -0.91 -8.01 -0.78
N TYR A 92 -1.28 -7.45 0.38
CA TYR A 92 -2.33 -6.43 0.49
C TYR A 92 -1.83 -5.01 0.22
N ILE A 93 -0.52 -4.76 0.27
CA ILE A 93 0.08 -3.45 0.02
C ILE A 93 -0.27 -2.98 -1.41
N GLY A 94 0.06 -3.80 -2.41
CA GLY A 94 -0.23 -3.49 -3.81
C GLY A 94 -1.73 -3.45 -4.12
N LEU A 95 -2.52 -4.31 -3.47
CA LEU A 95 -3.98 -4.28 -3.59
C LEU A 95 -4.57 -2.97 -3.05
N ALA A 96 -4.06 -2.48 -1.91
CA ALA A 96 -4.50 -1.24 -1.31
C ALA A 96 -4.14 -0.02 -2.14
N GLU A 97 -2.90 0.04 -2.61
CA GLU A 97 -2.46 1.08 -3.55
C GLU A 97 -3.36 1.10 -4.80
N THR A 98 -3.60 -0.07 -5.39
CA THR A 98 -4.44 -0.15 -6.58
C THR A 98 -5.88 0.26 -6.29
N ALA A 99 -6.48 -0.24 -5.20
CA ALA A 99 -7.84 0.12 -4.81
C ALA A 99 -7.98 1.63 -4.55
N GLY A 100 -7.00 2.25 -3.88
CA GLY A 100 -6.97 3.70 -3.65
C GLY A 100 -6.85 4.49 -4.94
N ARG A 101 -6.00 4.04 -5.88
CA ARG A 101 -5.86 4.66 -7.19
C ARG A 101 -7.15 4.57 -8.01
N VAL A 102 -7.74 3.39 -8.11
CA VAL A 102 -9.00 3.19 -8.82
C VAL A 102 -10.11 4.03 -8.19
N ALA A 103 -10.17 4.10 -6.86
CA ALA A 103 -11.16 4.92 -6.18
C ALA A 103 -10.99 6.41 -6.52
N ALA A 104 -9.76 6.92 -6.50
CA ALA A 104 -9.45 8.31 -6.82
C ALA A 104 -9.70 8.69 -8.29
N GLU A 105 -9.37 7.81 -9.24
CA GLU A 105 -9.56 8.06 -10.68
C GLU A 105 -11.04 8.07 -11.09
N LEU A 106 -11.87 7.29 -10.39
CA LEU A 106 -13.31 7.21 -10.64
C LEU A 106 -14.12 8.24 -9.83
N PHE A 107 -13.50 8.93 -8.87
CA PHE A 107 -14.21 9.88 -8.02
C PHE A 107 -14.26 11.26 -8.69
N ASP A 108 -15.48 11.71 -8.98
CA ASP A 108 -15.73 13.04 -9.56
C ASP A 108 -15.77 14.13 -8.48
N GLY A 109 -14.63 14.35 -7.81
CA GLY A 109 -14.55 15.32 -6.73
C GLY A 109 -13.13 15.61 -6.26
N ARG A 110 -13.01 16.58 -5.34
CA ARG A 110 -11.75 16.82 -4.64
C ARG A 110 -11.71 15.87 -3.45
N ILE A 111 -10.68 15.02 -3.37
CA ILE A 111 -10.51 14.13 -2.21
C ILE A 111 -10.24 14.98 -0.96
N GLU A 112 -11.17 14.94 -0.02
CA GLU A 112 -11.04 15.52 1.32
C GLU A 112 -11.02 14.44 2.40
N GLU A 113 -11.49 13.23 2.09
CA GLU A 113 -11.55 12.08 2.99
C GLU A 113 -11.03 10.80 2.32
N ILE A 114 -10.29 9.98 3.06
CA ILE A 114 -9.88 8.62 2.68
C ILE A 114 -10.25 7.65 3.81
N GLY A 115 -11.15 6.72 3.53
CA GLY A 115 -11.50 5.62 4.42
C GLY A 115 -10.82 4.32 3.99
N VAL A 116 -10.25 3.58 4.94
CA VAL A 116 -9.76 2.21 4.71
C VAL A 116 -10.39 1.27 5.71
N SER A 117 -11.10 0.27 5.20
CA SER A 117 -11.74 -0.75 6.02
C SER A 117 -11.19 -2.13 5.75
N TYR A 118 -10.97 -2.87 6.84
CA TYR A 118 -10.41 -4.20 6.87
C TYR A 118 -11.43 -5.15 7.48
N ALA A 119 -11.81 -6.18 6.76
CA ALA A 119 -12.74 -7.20 7.25
C ALA A 119 -12.13 -8.61 7.18
N GLY A 120 -12.39 -9.44 8.20
CA GLY A 120 -11.94 -10.83 8.25
C GLY A 120 -10.52 -10.99 8.82
N GLU A 121 -9.73 -11.93 8.29
CA GLU A 121 -8.41 -12.31 8.85
C GLU A 121 -7.43 -11.14 8.83
N ILE A 122 -7.43 -10.32 7.76
CA ILE A 122 -6.56 -9.14 7.64
C ILE A 122 -6.80 -8.08 8.73
N ALA A 123 -7.99 -8.07 9.35
CA ALA A 123 -8.31 -7.14 10.43
C ALA A 123 -7.57 -7.47 11.75
N GLU A 124 -6.90 -8.63 11.84
CA GLU A 124 -6.08 -9.01 12.99
C GLU A 124 -4.61 -8.59 12.86
N GLU A 125 -4.18 -8.20 11.66
CA GLU A 125 -2.80 -7.82 11.37
C GLU A 125 -2.53 -6.33 11.66
N ASP A 126 -1.26 -5.95 11.63
CA ASP A 126 -0.85 -4.54 11.59
C ASP A 126 -1.02 -4.00 10.16
N VAL A 127 -1.88 -2.99 10.00
CA VAL A 127 -2.33 -2.53 8.68
C VAL A 127 -1.84 -1.13 8.35
N GLU A 128 -1.03 -0.51 9.21
CA GLU A 128 -0.62 0.89 9.03
C GLU A 128 0.06 1.12 7.67
N LEU A 129 0.91 0.17 7.25
CA LEU A 129 1.55 0.20 5.93
C LEU A 129 0.54 0.02 4.78
N ILE A 130 -0.48 -0.81 4.97
CA ILE A 130 -1.55 -1.02 3.97
C ILE A 130 -2.37 0.28 3.84
N THR A 131 -2.74 0.91 4.96
CA THR A 131 -3.47 2.19 5.00
C THR A 131 -2.66 3.30 4.33
N ALA A 132 -1.35 3.34 4.54
CA ALA A 132 -0.46 4.30 3.89
C ALA A 132 -0.33 4.04 2.37
N SER A 133 -0.37 2.78 1.95
CA SER A 133 -0.33 2.40 0.53
C SER A 133 -1.63 2.76 -0.19
N ALA A 134 -2.78 2.60 0.47
CA ALA A 134 -4.06 3.10 -0.05
C ALA A 134 -4.04 4.62 -0.28
N GLN A 135 -3.46 5.38 0.66
CA GLN A 135 -3.27 6.82 0.50
C GLN A 135 -2.33 7.16 -0.66
N GLN A 136 -1.20 6.45 -0.79
CA GLN A 136 -0.28 6.60 -1.93
C GLN A 136 -1.05 6.43 -3.25
N GLY A 137 -1.84 5.37 -3.37
CA GLY A 137 -2.67 5.12 -4.56
C GLY A 137 -3.65 6.25 -4.83
N ALA A 138 -4.39 6.68 -3.82
CA ALA A 138 -5.38 7.75 -3.94
C ALA A 138 -4.77 9.11 -4.31
N PHE A 139 -3.52 9.36 -3.96
CA PHE A 139 -2.81 10.60 -4.30
C PHE A 139 -2.05 10.53 -5.64
N ALA A 140 -1.89 9.34 -6.23
CA ALA A 140 -1.16 9.17 -7.48
C ALA A 140 -1.74 10.00 -8.66
N PRO A 141 -3.08 10.05 -8.88
CA PRO A 141 -3.67 10.85 -9.97
C PRO A 141 -3.48 12.37 -9.78
N LEU A 142 -3.17 12.81 -8.56
CA LEU A 142 -2.97 14.22 -8.22
C LEU A 142 -1.54 14.71 -8.55
N GLU A 143 -0.69 13.84 -9.12
CA GLU A 143 0.73 14.07 -9.44
C GLU A 143 1.56 14.53 -8.22
N TRP A 144 1.17 14.13 -7.02
CA TRP A 144 1.95 14.41 -5.82
C TRP A 144 3.09 13.41 -5.68
N GLN A 145 4.27 13.87 -5.29
CA GLN A 145 5.40 12.97 -4.99
C GLN A 145 5.16 12.26 -3.65
N VAL A 146 4.39 11.17 -3.71
CA VAL A 146 3.94 10.41 -2.56
C VAL A 146 4.42 8.97 -2.64
N ASN A 147 4.80 8.42 -1.50
CA ASN A 147 5.00 7.00 -1.27
C ASN A 147 4.41 6.62 0.10
N ALA A 148 4.33 5.33 0.41
CA ALA A 148 3.77 4.83 1.67
C ALA A 148 4.49 5.38 2.92
N VAL A 149 5.74 5.86 2.80
CA VAL A 149 6.48 6.48 3.91
C VAL A 149 5.95 7.89 4.22
N ASN A 150 5.66 8.69 3.20
CA ASN A 150 5.28 10.09 3.38
C ASN A 150 3.77 10.36 3.22
N ALA A 151 2.98 9.39 2.72
CA ALA A 151 1.56 9.55 2.45
C ALA A 151 0.76 10.07 3.65
N PRO A 152 0.92 9.54 4.89
CA PRO A 152 0.19 10.04 6.05
C PRO A 152 0.46 11.52 6.35
N ARG A 153 1.73 11.94 6.24
CA ARG A 153 2.11 13.34 6.43
C ARG A 153 1.55 14.23 5.32
N VAL A 154 1.56 13.74 4.08
CA VAL A 154 1.01 14.49 2.94
C VAL A 154 -0.50 14.67 3.10
N ALA A 155 -1.22 13.65 3.57
CA ALA A 155 -2.65 13.76 3.87
C ALA A 155 -2.90 14.88 4.91
N GLU A 156 -2.18 14.88 6.03
CA GLU A 156 -2.28 15.92 7.06
C GLU A 156 -1.96 17.33 6.51
N GLU A 157 -0.87 17.48 5.77
CA GLU A 157 -0.46 18.77 5.17
C GLU A 157 -1.46 19.32 4.16
N ARG A 158 -2.22 18.44 3.51
CA ARG A 158 -3.23 18.77 2.50
C ARG A 158 -4.64 18.86 3.07
N GLY A 159 -4.81 18.54 4.36
CA GLY A 159 -6.09 18.54 5.05
C GLY A 159 -7.03 17.45 4.54
N VAL A 160 -6.49 16.27 4.24
CA VAL A 160 -7.27 15.08 3.89
C VAL A 160 -7.44 14.24 5.16
N ASP A 161 -8.69 14.02 5.57
CA ASP A 161 -9.02 13.22 6.75
C ASP A 161 -8.91 11.72 6.42
N VAL A 162 -8.14 10.98 7.21
CA VAL A 162 -7.93 9.54 6.99
C VAL A 162 -8.55 8.72 8.12
N THR A 163 -9.42 7.78 7.77
CA THR A 163 -10.08 6.89 8.72
C THR A 163 -9.71 5.43 8.46
N GLU A 164 -9.24 4.74 9.49
CA GLU A 164 -9.01 3.28 9.48
C GLU A 164 -10.09 2.57 10.30
N SER A 165 -10.64 1.47 9.78
CA SER A 165 -11.61 0.63 10.50
C SER A 165 -11.34 -0.87 10.33
N LYS A 166 -11.52 -1.63 11.42
CA LYS A 166 -11.26 -3.08 11.47
C LYS A 166 -12.48 -3.85 11.96
N THR A 167 -12.90 -4.86 11.20
CA THR A 167 -14.05 -5.73 11.51
C THR A 167 -13.63 -7.20 11.41
N ARG A 168 -13.86 -8.00 12.46
CA ARG A 168 -13.42 -9.41 12.49
C ARG A 168 -14.26 -10.36 11.64
N SER A 169 -15.45 -9.95 11.26
CA SER A 169 -16.36 -10.74 10.41
C SER A 169 -16.32 -10.24 8.98
N SER A 170 -16.37 -11.17 8.04
CA SER A 170 -16.60 -10.91 6.63
C SER A 170 -17.57 -11.99 6.12
N ASP A 171 -18.61 -11.57 5.40
CA ASP A 171 -19.69 -12.48 4.98
C ASP A 171 -19.30 -13.30 3.74
N ASP A 172 -18.58 -12.68 2.79
CA ASP A 172 -18.33 -13.25 1.46
C ASP A 172 -16.87 -13.69 1.23
N PHE A 173 -15.91 -13.15 2.00
CA PHE A 173 -14.46 -13.36 1.78
C PHE A 173 -13.71 -13.62 3.10
N ARG A 174 -12.59 -14.35 3.07
CA ARG A 174 -11.74 -14.54 4.27
C ARG A 174 -11.13 -13.23 4.75
N SER A 175 -10.73 -12.39 3.80
CA SER A 175 -10.20 -11.05 4.03
C SER A 175 -10.77 -10.13 2.95
N LEU A 176 -11.21 -8.94 3.34
CA LEU A 176 -11.69 -7.92 2.42
C LEU A 176 -11.07 -6.59 2.82
N LEU A 177 -10.48 -5.92 1.85
CA LEU A 177 -10.01 -4.54 1.96
C LEU A 177 -10.97 -3.66 1.18
N THR A 178 -11.43 -2.56 1.75
CA THR A 178 -12.16 -1.53 1.00
C THR A 178 -11.52 -0.18 1.23
N VAL A 179 -11.20 0.50 0.14
CA VAL A 179 -10.75 1.89 0.13
C VAL A 179 -11.89 2.77 -0.34
N THR A 180 -12.21 3.81 0.40
CA THR A 180 -13.22 4.81 0.08
C THR A 180 -12.53 6.17 -0.03
N VAL A 181 -12.86 6.93 -1.06
CA VAL A 181 -12.49 8.35 -1.19
C VAL A 181 -13.76 9.19 -1.22
N GLY A 182 -13.71 10.42 -0.70
CA GLY A 182 -14.87 11.29 -0.67
C GLY A 182 -14.52 12.75 -0.39
N ASP A 183 -15.55 13.60 -0.42
CA ASP A 183 -15.49 15.03 -0.12
C ASP A 183 -16.48 15.47 0.97
N GLY A 184 -17.09 14.51 1.65
CA GLY A 184 -18.09 14.69 2.72
C GLY A 184 -19.54 14.74 2.23
N ASP A 185 -19.78 15.00 0.95
CA ASP A 185 -21.11 14.93 0.33
C ASP A 185 -21.25 13.65 -0.53
N ASP A 186 -20.24 13.35 -1.34
CA ASP A 186 -20.17 12.18 -2.21
C ASP A 186 -18.98 11.28 -1.82
N GLU A 187 -19.13 9.98 -2.06
CA GLU A 187 -18.09 8.98 -1.81
C GLU A 187 -18.04 7.93 -2.92
N LEU A 188 -16.86 7.35 -3.15
CA LEU A 188 -16.68 6.20 -4.02
C LEU A 188 -15.81 5.16 -3.31
N SER A 189 -16.23 3.90 -3.39
CA SER A 189 -15.54 2.79 -2.72
C SER A 189 -15.07 1.71 -3.70
N VAL A 190 -13.88 1.16 -3.44
CA VAL A 190 -13.32 0.02 -4.17
C VAL A 190 -12.93 -1.05 -3.18
N SER A 191 -13.47 -2.26 -3.35
CA SER A 191 -13.17 -3.41 -2.50
C SER A 191 -12.35 -4.44 -3.25
N GLY A 192 -11.37 -5.01 -2.56
CA GLY A 192 -10.50 -6.05 -3.08
C GLY A 192 -10.23 -7.17 -2.09
N THR A 193 -9.83 -8.31 -2.63
CA THR A 193 -9.41 -9.49 -1.86
C THR A 193 -8.27 -10.20 -2.57
N LEU A 194 -7.63 -11.13 -1.87
CA LEU A 194 -6.63 -12.03 -2.43
C LEU A 194 -7.25 -13.41 -2.61
N PHE A 195 -7.21 -13.92 -3.84
CA PHE A 195 -7.63 -15.28 -4.14
C PHE A 195 -6.51 -16.29 -3.87
N THR A 196 -6.78 -17.58 -4.10
CA THR A 196 -5.81 -18.66 -3.88
C THR A 196 -4.53 -18.37 -4.67
N GLY A 197 -3.37 -18.37 -4.00
CA GLY A 197 -2.10 -18.01 -4.63
C GLY A 197 -1.74 -16.52 -4.55
N GLU A 198 -2.43 -15.76 -3.70
CA GLU A 198 -2.16 -14.33 -3.44
C GLU A 198 -2.41 -13.43 -4.66
N GLU A 199 -3.22 -13.90 -5.61
CA GLU A 199 -3.64 -13.11 -6.77
C GLU A 199 -4.67 -12.03 -6.35
N PRO A 200 -4.38 -10.74 -6.57
CA PRO A 200 -5.29 -9.65 -6.23
C PRO A 200 -6.51 -9.64 -7.15
N ARG A 201 -7.68 -9.36 -6.57
CA ARG A 201 -8.94 -9.16 -7.29
C ARG A 201 -9.70 -7.98 -6.73
N LEU A 202 -10.20 -7.12 -7.61
CA LEU A 202 -11.24 -6.16 -7.26
C LEU A 202 -12.59 -6.86 -7.34
N VAL A 203 -13.32 -6.84 -6.24
CA VAL A 203 -14.59 -7.56 -6.07
C VAL A 203 -15.81 -6.64 -5.99
N SER A 204 -15.58 -5.35 -5.78
CA SER A 204 -16.61 -4.32 -5.81
C SER A 204 -16.02 -2.99 -6.25
N ILE A 205 -16.72 -2.26 -7.11
CA ILE A 205 -16.43 -0.86 -7.44
C ILE A 205 -17.75 -0.11 -7.31
N ASP A 206 -17.79 0.86 -6.39
CA ASP A 206 -18.95 1.73 -6.15
C ASP A 206 -20.26 0.95 -5.92
N GLY A 207 -20.19 -0.10 -5.10
CA GLY A 207 -21.31 -1.01 -4.84
C GLY A 207 -21.59 -2.07 -5.92
N TYR A 208 -21.03 -1.93 -7.12
CA TYR A 208 -21.16 -2.92 -8.19
C TYR A 208 -20.21 -4.10 -7.98
N ARG A 209 -20.77 -5.30 -7.78
CA ARG A 209 -20.00 -6.54 -7.63
C ARG A 209 -19.32 -6.93 -8.94
N VAL A 210 -17.99 -6.90 -8.95
CA VAL A 210 -17.13 -7.23 -10.10
C VAL A 210 -16.18 -8.37 -9.74
N ASP A 211 -15.41 -8.87 -10.72
CA ASP A 211 -14.32 -9.84 -10.51
C ASP A 211 -13.13 -9.46 -11.40
N ALA A 212 -12.64 -8.23 -11.22
CA ALA A 212 -11.63 -7.66 -12.09
C ALA A 212 -10.21 -7.94 -11.60
N LEU A 213 -9.32 -8.24 -12.55
CA LEU A 213 -7.88 -8.28 -12.33
C LEU A 213 -7.32 -6.86 -12.44
N PRO A 214 -6.71 -6.32 -11.38
CA PRO A 214 -6.19 -4.96 -11.38
C PRO A 214 -4.75 -4.92 -11.94
N HIS A 215 -4.58 -4.92 -13.27
CA HIS A 215 -3.27 -4.79 -13.91
C HIS A 215 -3.37 -4.03 -15.25
N GLY A 216 -2.26 -3.43 -15.68
CA GLY A 216 -2.12 -2.82 -17.01
C GLY A 216 -3.19 -1.78 -17.34
N HIS A 217 -3.75 -1.85 -18.55
CA HIS A 217 -4.75 -0.91 -19.03
C HIS A 217 -6.15 -1.37 -18.63
N MET A 218 -6.79 -0.64 -17.71
CA MET A 218 -8.13 -0.95 -17.22
C MET A 218 -9.12 0.15 -17.64
N LEU A 219 -10.13 -0.20 -18.43
CA LEU A 219 -11.22 0.71 -18.77
C LEU A 219 -12.44 0.39 -17.90
N VAL A 220 -12.92 1.39 -17.16
CA VAL A 220 -14.18 1.34 -16.42
C VAL A 220 -15.22 2.15 -17.19
N ALA A 221 -16.34 1.53 -17.54
CA ALA A 221 -17.44 2.17 -18.25
C ALA A 221 -18.73 2.09 -17.43
N ARG A 222 -19.37 3.24 -17.20
CA ARG A 222 -20.74 3.33 -16.68
C ARG A 222 -21.69 3.60 -17.85
N ASN A 223 -22.74 2.80 -17.96
CA ASN A 223 -23.67 2.88 -19.09
C ASN A 223 -25.08 2.41 -18.74
N GLU A 224 -26.05 2.75 -19.59
CA GLU A 224 -27.38 2.14 -19.53
C GLU A 224 -27.31 0.64 -19.85
N ASP A 225 -27.96 -0.21 -19.06
CA ASP A 225 -28.11 -1.65 -19.32
C ASP A 225 -29.11 -1.89 -20.46
N ALA A 226 -28.69 -1.56 -21.69
CA ALA A 226 -29.51 -1.62 -22.89
C ALA A 226 -28.93 -2.56 -23.96
N PRO A 227 -29.78 -3.20 -24.79
CA PRO A 227 -29.32 -4.04 -25.89
C PRO A 227 -28.34 -3.30 -26.81
N GLY A 228 -27.20 -3.94 -27.06
CA GLY A 228 -26.19 -3.47 -28.01
C GLY A 228 -25.10 -2.58 -27.42
N VAL A 229 -25.18 -2.13 -26.16
CA VAL A 229 -24.14 -1.26 -25.55
C VAL A 229 -22.79 -1.97 -25.43
N ILE A 230 -22.76 -3.18 -24.87
CA ILE A 230 -21.53 -4.01 -24.83
C ILE A 230 -20.97 -4.26 -26.24
N GLY A 231 -21.87 -4.49 -27.21
CA GLY A 231 -21.48 -4.71 -28.60
C GLY A 231 -20.89 -3.47 -29.25
N LEU A 232 -21.41 -2.29 -28.94
CA LEU A 232 -20.87 -1.00 -29.36
C LEU A 232 -19.44 -0.83 -28.84
N ILE A 233 -19.24 -0.97 -27.52
CA ILE A 233 -17.91 -0.79 -26.90
C ILE A 233 -16.89 -1.72 -27.53
N GLY A 234 -17.21 -3.01 -27.62
CA GLY A 234 -16.30 -3.98 -28.26
C GLY A 234 -16.05 -3.72 -29.75
N THR A 235 -17.03 -3.16 -30.47
CA THR A 235 -16.85 -2.79 -31.89
C THR A 235 -15.92 -1.60 -32.03
N VAL A 236 -16.15 -0.53 -31.27
CA VAL A 236 -15.31 0.68 -31.32
C VAL A 236 -13.88 0.34 -30.95
N LEU A 237 -13.65 -0.36 -29.82
CA LEU A 237 -12.31 -0.79 -29.42
C LEU A 237 -11.63 -1.62 -30.51
N GLY A 238 -12.35 -2.58 -31.12
CA GLY A 238 -11.82 -3.40 -32.20
C GLY A 238 -11.51 -2.63 -33.50
N GLU A 239 -12.31 -1.61 -33.86
CA GLU A 239 -12.06 -0.75 -35.02
C GLU A 239 -10.84 0.15 -34.84
N HIS A 240 -10.56 0.55 -33.60
CA HIS A 240 -9.34 1.28 -33.22
C HIS A 240 -8.15 0.36 -32.88
N GLY A 241 -8.32 -0.96 -33.01
CA GLY A 241 -7.25 -1.94 -32.88
C GLY A 241 -6.87 -2.31 -31.44
N VAL A 242 -7.72 -2.01 -30.47
CA VAL A 242 -7.52 -2.32 -29.04
C VAL A 242 -8.11 -3.69 -28.72
N ASN A 243 -7.29 -4.60 -28.20
CA ASN A 243 -7.75 -5.92 -27.76
C ASN A 243 -8.29 -5.90 -26.32
N ILE A 244 -9.30 -6.73 -26.06
CA ILE A 244 -9.90 -6.91 -24.74
C ILE A 244 -9.45 -8.27 -24.19
N ALA A 245 -8.62 -8.27 -23.15
CA ALA A 245 -8.16 -9.47 -22.45
C ALA A 245 -9.19 -10.00 -21.44
N GLY A 246 -9.99 -9.10 -20.86
CA GLY A 246 -10.97 -9.43 -19.83
C GLY A 246 -12.14 -8.48 -19.84
N MET A 247 -13.32 -8.95 -19.42
CA MET A 247 -14.54 -8.15 -19.33
C MET A 247 -15.39 -8.62 -18.15
N TYR A 248 -15.75 -7.69 -17.29
CA TYR A 248 -16.52 -7.94 -16.06
C TYR A 248 -17.66 -6.93 -15.96
N ASN A 249 -18.87 -7.37 -16.30
CA ASN A 249 -20.07 -6.53 -16.28
C ASN A 249 -20.88 -6.77 -15.00
N ALA A 250 -21.20 -5.68 -14.32
CA ALA A 250 -22.03 -5.64 -13.12
C ALA A 250 -23.23 -4.71 -13.33
N ARG A 251 -24.37 -5.07 -12.74
CA ARG A 251 -25.59 -4.25 -12.74
C ARG A 251 -26.38 -4.49 -11.46
N GLU A 252 -27.02 -3.45 -10.94
CA GLU A 252 -27.90 -3.58 -9.78
C GLU A 252 -29.30 -4.03 -10.17
N THR A 253 -29.85 -3.46 -11.25
CA THR A 253 -31.20 -3.75 -11.73
C THR A 253 -31.23 -3.93 -13.24
N ILE A 254 -32.12 -4.80 -13.72
CA ILE A 254 -32.30 -5.06 -15.16
C ILE A 254 -32.81 -3.78 -15.83
N GLY A 255 -32.05 -3.27 -16.81
CA GLY A 255 -32.40 -2.05 -17.55
C GLY A 255 -32.12 -0.74 -16.80
N GLY A 256 -31.38 -0.80 -15.69
CA GLY A 256 -30.85 0.37 -14.99
C GLY A 256 -29.46 0.75 -15.47
N GLU A 257 -28.62 1.21 -14.56
CA GLU A 257 -27.19 1.45 -14.81
C GLU A 257 -26.39 0.13 -14.70
N ALA A 258 -25.35 0.04 -15.51
CA ALA A 258 -24.35 -1.03 -15.45
C ALA A 258 -22.95 -0.41 -15.38
N LEU A 259 -22.07 -1.08 -14.65
CA LEU A 259 -20.64 -0.81 -14.60
C LEU A 259 -19.92 -2.00 -15.24
N THR A 260 -19.13 -1.74 -16.28
CA THR A 260 -18.28 -2.75 -16.90
C THR A 260 -16.81 -2.39 -16.77
N VAL A 261 -16.01 -3.35 -16.31
CA VAL A 261 -14.55 -3.26 -16.31
C VAL A 261 -14.01 -4.09 -17.47
N TYR A 262 -13.20 -3.46 -18.32
CA TYR A 262 -12.46 -4.10 -19.40
C TYR A 262 -10.97 -4.07 -19.10
N SER A 263 -10.31 -5.22 -19.20
CA SER A 263 -8.85 -5.29 -19.22
C SER A 263 -8.41 -5.21 -20.66
N LEU A 264 -7.63 -4.19 -21.01
CA LEU A 264 -7.15 -3.90 -22.35
C LEU A 264 -5.67 -4.28 -22.46
N ASP A 265 -5.24 -4.65 -23.68
CA ASP A 265 -3.83 -4.95 -23.94
C ASP A 265 -2.97 -3.70 -24.18
N ASP A 266 -3.60 -2.60 -24.61
CA ASP A 266 -2.95 -1.37 -25.04
C ASP A 266 -3.79 -0.14 -24.61
N ASP A 267 -3.18 1.04 -24.66
CA ASP A 267 -3.85 2.33 -24.41
C ASP A 267 -5.03 2.56 -25.37
N MET A 268 -6.11 3.15 -24.87
CA MET A 268 -7.25 3.54 -25.70
C MET A 268 -6.93 4.83 -26.49
N PRO A 269 -7.02 4.84 -27.83
CA PRO A 269 -6.82 6.06 -28.60
C PRO A 269 -7.91 7.11 -28.28
N ASP A 270 -7.54 8.40 -28.24
CA ASP A 270 -8.49 9.52 -28.05
C ASP A 270 -9.70 9.48 -28.99
N ALA A 271 -9.50 8.95 -30.21
CA ALA A 271 -10.57 8.78 -31.19
C ALA A 271 -11.62 7.75 -30.74
N ALA A 272 -11.21 6.67 -30.07
CA ALA A 272 -12.10 5.67 -29.51
C ALA A 272 -12.88 6.23 -28.31
N VAL A 273 -12.20 6.97 -27.41
CA VAL A 273 -12.82 7.70 -26.30
C VAL A 273 -13.95 8.59 -26.82
N THR A 274 -13.63 9.46 -27.79
CA THR A 274 -14.57 10.42 -28.38
C THR A 274 -15.77 9.73 -29.03
N GLU A 275 -15.55 8.57 -29.67
CA GLU A 275 -16.61 7.82 -30.33
C GLU A 275 -17.55 7.13 -29.33
N LEU A 276 -17.02 6.60 -28.23
CA LEU A 276 -17.81 6.01 -27.15
C LEU A 276 -18.65 7.07 -26.43
N GLU A 277 -18.06 8.22 -26.09
CA GLU A 277 -18.75 9.34 -25.42
C GLU A 277 -19.82 10.00 -26.30
N ALA A 278 -19.80 9.74 -27.61
CA ALA A 278 -20.82 10.26 -28.53
C ALA A 278 -22.15 9.48 -28.47
N ASP A 279 -22.20 8.30 -27.84
CA ASP A 279 -23.43 7.54 -27.64
C ASP A 279 -24.06 7.89 -26.28
N ASP A 280 -25.28 8.42 -26.31
CA ASP A 280 -26.00 8.90 -25.11
C ASP A 280 -26.21 7.82 -24.03
N ARG A 281 -26.03 6.53 -24.35
CA ARG A 281 -26.15 5.43 -23.38
C ARG A 281 -24.87 5.21 -22.57
N ILE A 282 -23.75 5.79 -23.00
CA ILE A 282 -22.49 5.79 -22.26
C ILE A 282 -22.53 7.00 -21.34
N MET A 283 -22.52 6.76 -20.03
CA MET A 283 -22.60 7.81 -19.02
C MET A 283 -21.21 8.31 -18.64
N GLU A 284 -20.26 7.40 -18.51
CA GLU A 284 -18.89 7.70 -18.14
C GLU A 284 -17.95 6.61 -18.68
N ILE A 285 -16.76 7.00 -19.12
CA ILE A 285 -15.64 6.09 -19.35
C ILE A 285 -14.38 6.63 -18.70
N ARG A 286 -13.63 5.76 -18.01
CA ARG A 286 -12.38 6.08 -17.35
C ARG A 286 -11.35 5.00 -17.68
N GLU A 287 -10.28 5.40 -18.37
CA GLU A 287 -9.10 4.55 -18.53
C GLU A 287 -8.15 4.79 -17.37
N ILE A 288 -7.72 3.70 -16.74
CA ILE A 288 -6.86 3.69 -15.56
C ILE A 288 -5.65 2.81 -15.89
N HIS A 289 -4.45 3.39 -15.81
CA HIS A 289 -3.20 2.68 -16.06
C HIS A 289 -2.64 2.14 -14.76
N LEU A 290 -2.78 0.86 -14.50
CA LEU A 290 -2.23 0.22 -13.30
C LEU A 290 -0.81 -0.29 -13.58
N SER A 291 0.00 -0.37 -12.52
CA SER A 291 1.34 -0.95 -12.59
C SER A 291 1.27 -2.44 -12.98
N ASP A 292 2.28 -2.93 -13.68
CA ASP A 292 2.47 -4.37 -13.98
C ASP A 292 2.97 -5.16 -12.76
#